data_AF-A0A0M3JQE4-F1
#
_entry.id   AF-A0A0M3JQE4-F1
#
_cell.length_a   1.000
_cell.length_b   1.000
_cell.length_c   1.000
_cell.angle_alpha   90.00
_cell.angle_beta   90.00
_cell.angle_gamma   90.00
#
_symmetry.space_group_name_H-M   'P 1'
#
loop_
_entity.id
_entity.type
_entity.pdbx_description
1 polymer ?
#
loop_
_entity_poly.entity_id
_entity_poly.type
_entity_poly.pdbx_seq_one_letter_code
_entity_poly.pdbx_strand_id
1 'polypeptide(L)' 'MMSDKERERFHAAIIHLKRNGEFDKMAIIHAQFSISGGAHSGPAFLPWHREFMKRWSLDHHSR' A
#
# COMPACT_ATOMS: atom_id res chain seq x y z
N MET A 1 17.35 10.77 2.17
CA MET A 1 17.04 9.88 3.32
C MET A 1 16.06 10.60 4.22
N MET A 2 15.12 9.92 4.88
CA MET A 2 14.15 10.54 5.78
C MET A 2 14.80 10.95 7.11
N SER A 3 14.47 12.14 7.60
CA SER A 3 14.75 12.57 8.98
C SER A 3 13.98 11.72 9.99
N ASP A 4 14.39 11.76 11.26
CA ASP A 4 13.71 11.03 12.33
C ASP A 4 12.25 11.48 12.47
N LYS A 5 12.01 12.79 12.40
CA LYS A 5 10.65 13.35 12.45
C LYS A 5 9.79 12.88 11.28
N GLU A 6 10.34 12.77 10.07
CA GLU A 6 9.61 12.23 8.91
C GLU A 6 9.30 10.75 9.09
N ARG A 7 10.26 9.98 9.62
CA ARG A 7 10.10 8.55 9.88
C ARG A 7 9.04 8.27 10.94
N GLU A 8 9.03 9.04 12.03
CA GLU A 8 8.02 8.96 13.09
C GLU A 8 6.62 9.26 12.55
N ARG A 9 6.46 10.33 11.75
CA ARG A 9 5.17 10.66 11.12
C ARG A 9 4.70 9.54 10.19
N PHE A 10 5.61 8.98 9.39
CA PHE A 10 5.28 7.85 8.52
C PHE A 10 4.83 6.63 9.33
N HIS A 11 5.56 6.24 10.39
CA HIS A 11 5.18 5.12 11.24
C HIS A 11 3.82 5.34 11.92
N ALA A 12 3.58 6.54 12.46
CA ALA A 12 2.32 6.88 13.09
C ALA A 12 1.14 6.76 12.11
N ALA A 13 1.33 7.23 10.87
CA ALA A 13 0.34 7.08 9.81
C ALA A 13 0.05 5.60 9.52
N ILE A 14 1.07 4.77 9.28
CA ILE A 14 0.86 3.33 9.02
C ILE A 14 0.16 2.62 10.18
N ILE A 15 0.52 2.94 11.44
CA ILE A 15 -0.14 2.36 12.63
C ILE A 15 -1.61 2.78 12.69
N HIS A 16 -1.94 4.02 12.37
CA HIS A 16 -3.33 4.48 12.30
C HIS A 16 -4.13 3.67 11.27
N LEU A 17 -3.56 3.43 10.08
CA LEU A 17 -4.18 2.63 9.03
C LEU A 17 -4.36 1.16 9.40
N LYS A 18 -3.43 0.62 10.18
CA LYS A 18 -3.60 -0.74 10.73
C LYS A 18 -4.72 -0.79 11.77
N ARG A 19 -4.80 0.20 12.65
CA ARG A 19 -5.83 0.25 13.72
C ARG A 19 -7.25 0.44 13.18
N ASN A 20 -7.41 1.18 12.08
CA ASN A 20 -8.72 1.41 11.46
C ASN A 20 -9.08 0.37 10.38
N GLY A 21 -8.21 -0.62 10.13
CA GLY A 21 -8.42 -1.73 9.21
C GLY A 21 -8.13 -1.46 7.74
N GLU A 22 -7.79 -0.22 7.34
CA GLU A 22 -7.48 0.09 5.93
C GLU A 22 -6.20 -0.61 5.44
N PHE A 23 -5.19 -0.75 6.30
CA PHE A 23 -3.99 -1.53 5.98
C PHE A 23 -4.35 -2.97 5.61
N ASP A 24 -5.26 -3.58 6.36
CA ASP A 24 -5.64 -4.99 6.18
C ASP A 24 -6.44 -5.21 4.91
N LYS A 25 -7.31 -4.26 4.53
CA LYS A 25 -8.03 -4.33 3.24
C LYS A 25 -7.06 -4.39 2.07
N MET A 26 -6.03 -3.54 2.08
CA MET A 26 -5.03 -3.51 1.02
C MET A 26 -4.17 -4.78 1.00
N ALA A 27 -3.82 -5.31 2.17
CA ALA A 27 -3.14 -6.60 2.28
C ALA A 27 -3.99 -7.75 1.71
N ILE A 28 -5.30 -7.77 1.98
CA ILE A 28 -6.23 -8.75 1.42
C ILE A 28 -6.31 -8.63 -0.11
N ILE A 29 -6.44 -7.42 -0.64
CA ILE A 29 -6.46 -7.19 -2.10
C ILE A 29 -5.19 -7.74 -2.73
N HIS A 30 -4.01 -7.43 -2.17
CA HIS A 30 -2.75 -7.99 -2.69
C HIS A 30 -2.73 -9.53 -2.64
N ALA A 31 -3.16 -10.12 -1.52
CA ALA A 31 -3.19 -11.58 -1.35
C ALA A 31 -4.10 -12.28 -2.38
N GLN A 32 -5.25 -11.69 -2.73
CA GLN A 32 -6.16 -12.21 -3.75
C GLN A 32 -5.52 -12.35 -5.13
N PHE A 33 -4.49 -11.56 -5.44
CA PHE A 33 -3.76 -11.60 -6.72
C PHE A 33 -2.36 -12.22 -6.59
N SER A 34 -2.05 -12.91 -5.50
CA SER A 34 -0.72 -13.50 -5.25
C SER A 34 -0.20 -14.42 -6.36
N ILE A 35 -1.08 -15.17 -7.02
CA ILE A 35 -0.74 -16.07 -8.14
C ILE A 35 -1.09 -15.49 -9.52
N SER A 36 -1.61 -14.26 -9.58
CA SER A 36 -1.97 -13.62 -10.85
C SER A 36 -0.71 -13.19 -11.60
N GLY A 37 -0.54 -13.69 -12.84
CA GLY A 37 0.52 -13.25 -13.76
C GLY A 37 0.53 -11.72 -14.00
N GLY A 38 -0.61 -11.06 -13.74
CA GLY A 38 -0.72 -9.62 -13.83
C GLY A 38 -0.12 -8.87 -12.64
N ALA A 39 -0.25 -9.44 -11.43
CA ALA A 39 0.31 -8.85 -10.22
C ALA A 39 1.74 -9.35 -9.94
N HIS A 40 2.09 -10.57 -10.35
CA HIS A 40 3.38 -11.21 -10.08
C HIS A 40 3.88 -11.98 -11.30
N SER A 41 5.20 -12.04 -11.50
CA SER A 41 5.86 -12.92 -12.48
C SER A 41 5.40 -12.77 -13.95
N GLY A 42 4.80 -11.63 -14.32
CA GLY A 42 4.42 -11.32 -15.69
C GLY A 42 4.56 -9.83 -16.03
N PRO A 43 4.32 -9.44 -17.29
CA PRO A 43 4.66 -8.11 -17.80
C PRO A 43 3.87 -6.97 -17.15
N ALA A 44 2.74 -7.26 -16.50
CA ALA A 44 1.95 -6.26 -15.80
C ALA A 44 2.35 -6.04 -14.32
N PHE A 45 3.40 -6.72 -13.82
CA PHE A 45 3.87 -6.57 -12.44
C PHE A 45 4.06 -5.10 -12.03
N LEU A 46 4.80 -4.34 -12.84
CA LEU A 46 5.10 -2.93 -12.56
C LEU A 46 3.86 -2.03 -12.63
N PRO A 47 3.03 -2.04 -13.69
CA PRO A 47 1.83 -1.21 -13.72
C PRO A 47 0.80 -1.60 -12.65
N TRP A 48 0.66 -2.88 -12.31
CA TRP A 48 -0.25 -3.32 -11.24
C TRP A 48 0.16 -2.74 -9.89
N HIS A 49 1.44 -2.86 -9.51
CA HIS A 49 1.96 -2.31 -8.25
C HIS A 49 1.94 -0.78 -8.22
N ARG A 50 2.17 -0.11 -9.36
CA ARG A 50 2.06 1.35 -9.45
C ARG A 50 0.65 1.83 -9.09
N GLU A 51 -0.38 1.22 -9.67
CA GLU A 51 -1.76 1.60 -9.37
C GLU A 51 -2.17 1.18 -7.96
N PHE A 52 -1.70 0.03 -7.46
CA PHE A 52 -1.90 -0.39 -6.07
C PHE A 52 -1.35 0.65 -5.08
N MET A 53 -0.12 1.13 -5.30
CA MET A 53 0.51 2.17 -4.47
C MET A 53 -0.15 3.54 -4.63
N LYS A 54 -0.66 3.86 -5.82
CA LYS A 54 -1.42 5.09 -6.04
C LYS A 54 -2.74 5.09 -5.28
N ARG A 55 -3.48 3.97 -5.30
CA ARG A 55 -4.70 3.75 -4.51
C ARG A 55 -4.41 3.92 -3.01
N TRP A 56 -3.32 3.29 -2.55
CA TRP A 56 -2.82 3.47 -1.20
C TRP A 56 -2.57 4.94 -0.86
N SER A 57 -1.92 5.71 -1.73
CA SER A 57 -1.67 7.13 -1.44
C SER A 57 -2.96 7.96 -1.39
N LEU A 58 -3.85 7.80 -2.39
CA LEU A 58 -5.06 8.63 -2.54
C LEU A 58 -6.09 8.41 -1.43
N ASP A 59 -6.31 7.16 -1.04
CA ASP A 59 -7.30 6.81 -0.02
C ASP A 59 -6.88 7.34 1.38
N HIS A 60 -5.59 7.63 1.57
CA HIS A 60 -5.02 8.08 2.83
C HIS A 60 -4.55 9.55 2.85
N HIS A 61 -4.64 10.26 1.72
CA HIS A 61 -4.42 11.71 1.65
C HIS A 61 -5.73 12.53 1.68
N SER A 62 -6.88 11.87 1.55
CA SER A 62 -8.20 12.51 1.43
C SER A 62 -8.97 12.61 2.76
N ARG A 63 -8.27 12.51 3.90
CA ARG A 63 -8.83 12.64 5.26
C ARG A 63 -7.97 13.52 6.12
#